data_AF-A0A447CWY1-F1
#
_entry.id   AF-A0A447CWY1-F1
#
_cell.length_a   1.000
_cell.length_b   1.000
_cell.length_c   1.000
_cell.angle_alpha   90.00
_cell.angle_beta   90.00
_cell.angle_gamma   90.00
#
_symmetry.space_group_name_H-M   'P 1'
#
loop_
_entity.id
_entity.type
_entity.pdbx_description
1 polymer ?
#
loop_
_entity_poly.entity_id
_entity_poly.type
_entity_poly.pdbx_seq_one_letter_code
_entity_poly.pdbx_strand_id
1 'polypeptide(L)'
;MTLSRTFLSRTSLSKIILITGALLATAGAAAAGPIDDRQVFQGQRIFQGVQSGQLTYGETAQLMKGQQQIQAMKLKARSDGFVDPWERAQINAAQNWQSLNIWVKKHN
;
A
#
# COMPACT_ATOMS: atom_id res chain seq x y z
N MET A 1 -8.79 45.47 -39.11
CA MET A 1 -9.08 44.58 -40.26
C MET A 1 -8.14 43.39 -40.12
N THR A 2 -8.50 42.14 -39.84
CA THR A 2 -9.75 41.37 -40.01
C THR A 2 -9.75 40.15 -39.06
N LEU A 3 -10.86 40.01 -38.33
CA LEU A 3 -11.55 38.85 -37.72
C LEU A 3 -10.97 37.43 -37.97
N SER A 4 -10.71 36.65 -36.92
CA SER A 4 -11.62 35.69 -36.23
C SER A 4 -11.64 34.28 -36.82
N ARG A 5 -11.36 33.27 -35.98
CA ARG A 5 -12.10 31.99 -35.95
C ARG A 5 -11.69 31.16 -34.71
N THR A 6 -12.57 31.19 -33.72
CA THR A 6 -12.72 30.16 -32.69
C THR A 6 -13.06 28.81 -33.32
N PHE A 7 -12.47 27.72 -32.84
CA PHE A 7 -13.13 26.40 -32.82
C PHE A 7 -12.70 25.62 -31.56
N LEU A 8 -13.71 25.25 -30.78
CA LEU A 8 -13.67 24.38 -29.62
C LEU A 8 -13.28 22.94 -29.99
N SER A 9 -12.78 22.24 -28.98
CA SER A 9 -13.02 20.81 -28.68
C SER A 9 -12.36 19.77 -29.60
N ARG A 10 -11.57 18.88 -28.97
CA ARG A 10 -11.94 17.47 -28.83
C ARG A 10 -10.88 16.68 -28.06
N THR A 11 -11.35 16.10 -26.96
CA THR A 11 -10.77 14.97 -26.24
C THR A 11 -10.13 13.93 -27.17
N SER A 12 -8.85 13.62 -26.96
CA SER A 12 -8.23 12.42 -27.53
C SER A 12 -7.96 11.40 -26.42
N LEU A 13 -8.90 10.45 -26.35
CA LEU A 13 -8.77 9.14 -25.73
C LEU A 13 -7.45 8.48 -26.16
N SER A 14 -6.56 8.21 -25.21
CA SER A 14 -5.41 7.32 -25.43
C SER A 14 -5.61 6.06 -24.60
N LYS A 15 -6.24 5.06 -25.22
CA LYS A 15 -6.35 3.69 -24.72
C LYS A 15 -4.94 3.10 -24.63
N ILE A 16 -4.39 2.92 -23.43
CA ILE A 16 -3.08 2.28 -23.24
C ILE A 16 -3.30 0.83 -22.80
N ILE A 17 -3.27 -0.04 -23.82
CA ILE A 17 -2.71 -1.40 -23.90
C ILE A 17 -2.75 -2.23 -22.60
N LEU A 18 -3.66 -3.21 -22.61
CA LEU A 18 -3.64 -4.39 -21.73
C LEU A 18 -2.45 -5.27 -22.10
N ILE A 19 -1.48 -5.40 -21.19
CA ILE A 19 -0.44 -6.43 -21.29
C ILE A 19 -0.91 -7.65 -20.47
N THR A 20 -1.41 -8.64 -21.19
CA THR A 20 -1.64 -10.01 -20.69
C THR A 20 -0.29 -10.72 -20.54
N GLY A 21 0.23 -10.77 -19.32
CA GLY A 21 1.37 -11.60 -18.93
C GLY A 21 0.92 -12.68 -17.95
N ALA A 22 0.65 -13.88 -18.46
CA ALA A 22 0.41 -15.05 -17.63
C ALA A 22 1.72 -15.52 -16.99
N LEU A 23 1.84 -15.44 -15.67
CA LEU A 23 2.86 -16.15 -14.90
C LEU A 23 2.20 -17.05 -13.85
N LEU A 24 2.30 -18.35 -14.14
CA LEU A 24 2.42 -19.52 -13.25
C LEU A 24 1.90 -19.37 -11.81
N ALA A 25 0.78 -20.06 -11.55
CA ALA A 25 0.27 -20.35 -10.22
C ALA A 25 1.20 -21.34 -9.49
N THR A 26 1.98 -20.85 -8.52
CA THR A 26 2.50 -21.70 -7.44
C THR A 26 1.48 -21.70 -6.31
N ALA A 27 0.79 -22.83 -6.16
CA ALA A 27 -0.09 -23.11 -5.05
C ALA A 27 0.67 -22.99 -3.72
N GLY A 28 0.31 -21.96 -2.97
CA GLY A 28 0.80 -21.67 -1.63
C GLY A 28 -0.11 -20.67 -0.93
N ALA A 29 -1.43 -20.79 -1.16
CA ALA A 29 -2.42 -20.09 -0.34
C ALA A 29 -2.53 -20.81 1.01
N ALA A 30 -1.45 -20.76 1.81
CA ALA A 30 -1.62 -20.78 3.24
C ALA A 30 -2.49 -19.56 3.54
N ALA A 31 -3.74 -19.80 3.93
CA ALA A 31 -4.72 -18.75 4.19
C ALA A 31 -4.04 -17.64 4.99
N ALA A 32 -3.81 -16.52 4.31
CA ALA A 32 -3.35 -15.27 4.90
C ALA A 32 -4.37 -14.93 5.98
N GLY A 33 -4.08 -15.27 7.23
CA GLY A 33 -4.95 -14.93 8.35
C GLY A 33 -5.06 -13.40 8.49
N PRO A 34 -5.88 -12.89 9.42
CA PRO A 34 -6.15 -11.45 9.60
C PRO A 34 -4.91 -10.53 9.73
N ILE A 35 -3.75 -11.13 10.05
CA ILE A 35 -2.45 -10.46 10.17
C ILE A 35 -1.91 -9.98 8.81
N ASP A 36 -2.28 -10.65 7.72
CA ASP A 36 -1.82 -10.31 6.37
C ASP A 36 -2.65 -9.20 5.73
N ASP A 37 -3.96 -9.18 5.98
CA ASP A 37 -4.87 -8.19 5.41
C ASP A 37 -4.59 -6.77 5.92
N ARG A 38 -4.14 -6.62 7.17
CA ARG A 38 -3.90 -5.31 7.78
C ARG A 38 -2.86 -4.47 7.05
N GLN A 39 -1.79 -5.09 6.54
CA GLN A 39 -0.76 -4.33 5.80
C GLN A 39 -1.28 -3.84 4.45
N VAL A 40 -2.17 -4.59 3.80
CA VAL A 40 -2.81 -4.17 2.55
C VAL A 40 -3.66 -2.92 2.80
N PHE A 41 -4.52 -2.94 3.81
CA PHE A 41 -5.35 -1.78 4.16
C PHE A 41 -4.51 -0.57 4.59
N GLN A 42 -3.42 -0.80 5.34
CA GLN A 42 -2.49 0.27 5.71
C GLN A 42 -1.78 0.85 4.47
N GLY A 43 -1.37 0.03 3.52
CA GLY A 43 -0.81 0.45 2.23
C GLY A 43 -1.79 1.31 1.44
N GLN A 44 -3.07 0.91 1.39
CA GLN A 44 -4.12 1.70 0.74
C GLN A 44 -4.30 3.08 1.40
N ARG A 45 -4.30 3.15 2.75
CA ARG A 45 -4.39 4.43 3.48
C ARG A 45 -3.22 5.36 3.18
N ILE A 46 -2.01 4.79 3.04
CA ILE A 46 -0.80 5.53 2.68
C ILE A 46 -0.91 6.03 1.24
N PHE A 47 -1.27 5.15 0.29
CA PHE A 47 -1.47 5.53 -1.10
C PHE A 47 -2.51 6.64 -1.25
N GLN A 48 -3.63 6.54 -0.54
CA GLN A 48 -4.66 7.58 -0.53
C GLN A 48 -4.09 8.90 0.02
N GLY A 49 -3.29 8.87 1.09
CA GLY A 49 -2.67 10.07 1.66
C GLY A 49 -1.68 10.73 0.70
N VAL A 50 -0.96 9.95 -0.10
CA VAL A 50 -0.08 10.47 -1.17
C VAL A 50 -0.93 11.11 -2.27
N GLN A 51 -1.97 10.43 -2.74
CA GLN A 51 -2.85 10.92 -3.81
C GLN A 51 -3.59 12.20 -3.41
N SER A 52 -4.01 12.33 -2.15
CA SER A 52 -4.70 13.51 -1.63
C SER A 52 -3.76 14.65 -1.22
N GLY A 53 -2.44 14.42 -1.24
CA GLY A 53 -1.45 15.38 -0.73
C GLY A 53 -1.40 15.52 0.78
N GLN A 54 -2.12 14.67 1.53
CA GLN A 54 -2.08 14.60 3.00
C GLN A 54 -0.77 14.00 3.55
N LEU A 55 0.01 13.33 2.70
CA LEU A 55 1.32 12.80 3.06
C LEU A 55 2.38 13.40 2.15
N THR A 56 3.41 13.96 2.76
CA THR A 56 4.64 14.34 2.06
C THR A 56 5.45 13.09 1.66
N TYR A 57 6.40 13.28 0.75
CA TYR A 57 7.34 12.22 0.38
C TYR A 57 8.11 11.67 1.59
N GLY A 58 8.58 12.54 2.49
CA GLY A 58 9.32 12.14 3.68
C GLY A 58 8.50 11.29 4.65
N GLU A 59 7.24 11.68 4.91
CA GLU A 59 6.32 10.89 5.73
C GLU A 59 5.98 9.55 5.10
N THR A 60 5.75 9.55 3.79
CA THR A 60 5.49 8.32 3.04
C THR A 60 6.67 7.34 3.15
N ALA A 61 7.90 7.84 2.99
CA ALA A 61 9.10 7.02 3.15
C ALA A 61 9.23 6.43 4.57
N GLN A 62 8.93 7.23 5.60
CA GLN A 62 8.90 6.75 6.99
C GLN A 62 7.82 5.68 7.21
N LEU A 63 6.63 5.86 6.65
CA LEU A 63 5.53 4.90 6.76
C LEU A 63 5.86 3.59 6.00
N MET A 64 6.47 3.67 4.82
CA MET A 64 6.92 2.49 4.07
C MET A 64 7.99 1.71 4.82
N LYS A 65 8.93 2.39 5.49
CA LYS A 65 9.92 1.74 6.35
C LYS A 65 9.25 0.94 7.49
N GLY A 66 8.22 1.50 8.12
CA GLY A 66 7.43 0.80 9.13
C GLY A 66 6.74 -0.46 8.57
N GLN A 67 6.17 -0.38 7.36
CA GLN A 67 5.59 -1.55 6.68
C GLN A 67 6.63 -2.65 6.43
N GLN A 68 7.83 -2.28 5.98
CA GLN A 68 8.92 -3.23 5.74
C GLN A 68 9.37 -3.94 7.03
N GLN A 69 9.47 -3.20 8.15
CA GLN A 69 9.81 -3.78 9.45
C GLN A 69 8.78 -4.82 9.91
N ILE A 70 7.48 -4.50 9.79
CA ILE A 70 6.41 -5.45 10.12
C ILE A 70 6.47 -6.69 9.21
N GLN A 71 6.74 -6.50 7.91
CA GLN A 71 6.89 -7.61 6.99
C GLN A 71 8.09 -8.50 7.38
N ALA A 72 9.23 -7.92 7.78
CA ALA A 72 10.38 -8.68 8.27
C ALA A 72 10.05 -9.48 9.53
N MET A 73 9.30 -8.91 10.49
CA MET A 73 8.83 -9.63 11.67
C MET A 73 7.94 -10.83 11.29
N LYS A 74 7.03 -10.65 10.33
CA LYS A 74 6.16 -11.73 9.84
C LYS A 74 6.93 -12.84 9.14
N LEU A 75 7.94 -12.49 8.33
CA LEU A 75 8.79 -13.48 7.67
C LEU A 75 9.62 -14.25 8.69
N LYS A 76 10.16 -13.56 9.70
CA LYS A 76 10.90 -14.19 10.79
C LYS A 76 10.02 -15.17 11.57
N ALA A 77 8.82 -14.76 11.95
CA ALA A 77 7.87 -15.60 12.69
C ALA A 77 7.32 -16.79 11.86
N ARG A 78 7.52 -16.81 10.54
CA ARG A 78 7.16 -17.95 9.69
C ARG A 78 8.35 -18.85 9.37
N SER A 79 9.57 -18.44 9.71
CA SER A 79 10.80 -19.09 9.23
C SER A 79 11.00 -20.49 9.78
N ASP A 80 10.47 -20.76 10.97
CA ASP A 80 10.48 -22.05 11.67
C ASP A 80 9.21 -22.89 11.41
N GLY A 81 8.28 -22.37 10.61
CA GLY A 81 7.03 -23.04 10.25
C GLY A 81 5.90 -22.91 11.26
N PHE A 82 6.10 -22.24 12.40
CA PHE A 82 5.06 -22.00 13.41
C PHE A 82 5.16 -20.61 14.02
N VAL A 83 4.09 -19.82 13.88
CA VAL A 83 4.01 -18.49 14.51
C VAL A 83 3.63 -18.63 15.98
N ASP A 84 4.56 -18.33 16.89
CA ASP A 84 4.32 -18.31 18.33
C ASP A 84 3.23 -17.25 18.68
N PRO A 85 2.26 -17.57 19.57
CA PRO A 85 1.37 -16.57 20.17
C PRO A 85 2.05 -15.26 20.59
N TRP A 86 3.28 -15.30 21.12
CA TRP A 86 4.02 -14.10 21.49
C TRP A 86 4.48 -13.29 20.28
N GLU A 87 5.00 -13.93 19.24
CA GLU A 87 5.38 -13.26 17.99
C GLU A 87 4.16 -12.64 17.31
N ARG A 88 3.04 -13.37 17.33
CA ARG A 88 1.76 -12.85 16.86
C ARG A 88 1.32 -11.60 17.61
N ALA A 89 1.45 -11.59 18.94
CA ALA A 89 1.13 -10.42 19.76
C ALA A 89 2.04 -9.23 19.41
N GLN A 90 3.35 -9.46 19.22
CA GLN A 90 4.31 -8.43 18.82
C GLN A 90 4.00 -7.85 17.43
N ILE A 91 3.71 -8.69 16.44
CA ILE A 91 3.33 -8.26 15.10
C ILE A 91 2.04 -7.44 15.14
N ASN A 92 1.05 -7.88 15.93
CA ASN A 92 -0.21 -7.15 16.10
C ASN A 92 0.01 -5.77 16.74
N ALA A 93 0.83 -5.70 17.79
CA ALA A 93 1.18 -4.44 18.43
C ALA A 93 1.88 -3.49 17.46
N ALA A 94 2.84 -3.99 16.67
CA ALA A 94 3.53 -3.21 15.65
C ALA A 94 2.56 -2.69 14.57
N GLN A 95 1.61 -3.50 14.12
CA GLN A 95 0.58 -3.07 13.18
C GLN A 95 -0.34 -2.00 13.76
N ASN A 96 -0.71 -2.08 15.04
CA ASN A 96 -1.53 -1.07 15.70
C ASN A 96 -0.80 0.27 15.80
N TRP A 97 0.47 0.24 16.22
CA TRP A 97 1.34 1.41 16.23
C TRP A 97 1.48 2.04 14.84
N GLN A 98 1.67 1.21 13.81
CA GLN A 98 1.75 1.70 12.45
C GLN A 98 0.43 2.33 11.98
N SER A 99 -0.72 1.76 12.36
CA SER A 99 -2.03 2.32 12.03
C SER A 99 -2.23 3.72 12.62
N LEU A 100 -1.78 3.92 13.87
CA LEU A 100 -1.77 5.22 14.56
C LEU A 100 -0.82 6.20 13.86
N ASN A 101 0.39 5.77 13.51
CA ASN A 101 1.36 6.62 12.83
C ASN A 101 0.85 7.10 11.46
N ILE A 102 0.18 6.23 10.69
CA ILE A 102 -0.49 6.61 9.45
C ILE A 102 -1.60 7.64 9.72
N TRP A 103 -2.34 7.51 10.81
CA TRP A 103 -3.38 8.49 11.15
C TRP A 103 -2.76 9.84 11.50
N VAL A 104 -1.78 9.88 12.41
CA VAL A 104 -1.11 11.12 12.83
C VAL A 104 -0.53 11.86 11.63
N LYS A 105 0.22 11.15 10.77
CA LYS A 105 0.86 11.74 9.59
C LYS A 105 -0.09 12.17 8.47
N LYS A 106 -1.35 11.74 8.48
CA LYS A 106 -2.35 12.23 7.52
C LYS A 106 -3.04 13.52 7.98
N HIS A 107 -2.84 13.92 9.23
CA HIS A 107 -3.54 15.03 9.87
C HIS A 107 -2.58 16.06 10.48
N ASN A 108 -1.33 16.07 10.06
CA ASN A 108 -0.31 17.01 10.52
C ASN A 108 -0.15 18.22 9.60
#